data_AF-A0ABD5S9C0-F1
#
_entry.id   AF-A0ABD5S9C0-F1
#
_cell.length_a   1.000
_cell.length_b   1.000
_cell.length_c   1.000
_cell.angle_alpha   90.00
_cell.angle_beta   90.00
_cell.angle_gamma   90.00
#
_symmetry.space_group_name_H-M   'P 1'
#
loop_
_entity.id
_entity.type
_entity.pdbx_description
1 polymer ?
#
loop_
_entity_poly.entity_id
_entity_poly.type
_entity_poly.pdbx_seq_one_letter_code
_entity_poly.pdbx_strand_id
1 'polypeptide(L)'
;MAGGPTRTIRTGVGAVGLLAVPVLLAALPIVPLAWLLDAGVGVGLLVAAAVGALVSAALGPMLVDRRIARLPDADLDERPAAFVEYRVDELADDIGVDAPAVTIVRADAPNVAVTDGYRGARIVASTRLLSLPAADRDAALRHALVRLRRREAAFTTAVLPALLVVETVALLATLLVGRRVDRSPADRRVNRIHGYEPDRERIPAPVYTAAGLLLWFLLLPAWTPAIVGDRLFVAGRRRAADAAVA
;
A
#
# COMPACT_ATOMS: atom_id res chain seq x y z
N MET A 1 23.50 -14.65 7.82
CA MET A 1 24.11 -13.73 8.81
C MET A 1 23.04 -13.10 9.68
N ALA A 2 23.06 -13.38 10.98
CA ALA A 2 22.06 -12.92 11.95
C ALA A 2 22.12 -11.39 12.11
N GLY A 3 21.05 -10.70 11.75
CA GLY A 3 20.93 -9.26 11.98
C GLY A 3 20.92 -8.99 13.48
N GLY A 4 21.81 -8.10 13.94
CA GLY A 4 21.93 -7.77 15.36
C GLY A 4 20.62 -7.28 16.01
N PRO A 5 20.54 -7.28 17.34
CA PRO A 5 19.32 -6.98 18.11
C PRO A 5 18.69 -5.63 17.74
N THR A 6 19.51 -4.63 17.40
CA THR A 6 19.06 -3.31 16.95
C THR A 6 18.27 -3.34 15.64
N ARG A 7 18.61 -4.23 14.70
CA ARG A 7 17.87 -4.39 13.43
C ARG A 7 16.51 -5.00 13.69
N THR A 8 16.46 -6.05 14.53
CA THR A 8 15.22 -6.71 14.92
C THR A 8 14.27 -5.76 15.64
N ILE A 9 14.79 -4.97 16.59
CA ILE A 9 13.98 -3.95 17.31
C ILE A 9 13.41 -2.93 16.33
N ARG A 10 14.24 -2.35 15.45
CA ARG A 10 13.77 -1.36 14.47
C ARG A 10 12.68 -1.91 13.57
N THR A 11 12.85 -3.13 13.07
CA THR A 11 11.85 -3.79 12.24
C THR A 11 10.58 -4.08 13.03
N GLY A 12 10.67 -4.50 14.29
CA GLY A 12 9.51 -4.68 15.18
C GLY A 12 8.73 -3.38 15.39
N VAL A 13 9.43 -2.28 15.69
CA VAL A 13 8.82 -0.94 15.80
C VAL A 13 8.13 -0.54 14.50
N GLY A 14 8.75 -0.81 13.36
CA GLY A 14 8.13 -0.55 12.06
C GLY A 14 6.84 -1.35 11.84
N ALA A 15 6.83 -2.64 12.20
CA ALA A 15 5.64 -3.48 12.11
C ALA A 15 4.52 -2.99 13.01
N VAL A 16 4.83 -2.63 14.26
CA VAL A 16 3.86 -2.06 15.21
C VAL A 16 3.30 -0.73 14.67
N GLY A 17 4.15 0.13 14.10
CA GLY A 17 3.71 1.36 13.45
C GLY A 17 2.70 1.09 12.34
N LEU A 18 2.99 0.15 11.43
CA LEU A 18 2.07 -0.20 10.35
C LEU A 18 0.75 -0.80 10.87
N LEU A 19 0.80 -1.64 11.91
CA LEU A 19 -0.40 -2.20 12.53
C LEU A 19 -1.25 -1.16 13.26
N ALA A 20 -0.64 -0.10 13.80
CA ALA A 20 -1.38 0.97 14.47
C ALA A 20 -2.29 1.73 13.49
N VAL A 21 -1.93 1.81 12.20
CA VAL A 21 -2.70 2.57 11.20
C VAL A 21 -4.15 2.11 11.06
N PRO A 22 -4.46 0.83 10.74
CA PRO A 22 -5.85 0.37 10.67
C PRO A 22 -6.60 0.53 12.00
N VAL A 23 -5.92 0.37 13.13
CA VAL A 23 -6.52 0.55 14.46
C VAL A 23 -6.93 1.99 14.70
N LEU A 24 -6.07 2.95 14.38
CA LEU A 24 -6.36 4.38 14.53
C LEU A 24 -7.50 4.83 13.63
N LEU A 25 -7.56 4.33 12.40
CA LEU A 25 -8.68 4.60 11.49
C LEU A 25 -10.00 4.06 12.04
N ALA A 26 -10.00 2.83 12.58
CA ALA A 26 -11.19 2.23 13.19
C ALA A 26 -11.57 2.91 14.51
N ALA A 27 -10.60 3.40 15.28
CA ALA A 27 -10.83 4.07 16.56
C ALA A 27 -11.60 5.39 16.40
N LEU A 28 -11.42 6.08 15.27
CA LEU A 28 -12.04 7.38 15.00
C LEU A 28 -13.58 7.35 15.17
N PRO A 29 -14.33 6.39 14.57
CA PRO A 29 -15.77 6.24 14.84
C PRO A 29 -16.09 5.38 16.07
N ILE A 30 -15.29 4.35 16.38
CA ILE A 30 -15.64 3.34 17.39
C ILE A 30 -15.51 3.88 18.82
N VAL A 31 -14.45 4.65 19.11
CA VAL A 31 -14.21 5.16 20.47
C VAL A 31 -15.30 6.15 20.90
N PRO A 32 -15.70 7.14 20.07
CA PRO A 32 -16.82 8.02 20.41
C PRO A 32 -18.13 7.26 20.61
N LEU A 33 -18.39 6.23 19.80
CA LEU A 33 -19.60 5.41 19.95
C LEU A 33 -19.58 4.61 21.25
N ALA A 34 -18.45 3.98 21.60
CA ALA A 34 -18.31 3.25 22.86
C ALA A 34 -18.46 4.17 24.08
N TRP A 35 -17.98 5.42 23.97
CA TRP A 35 -18.18 6.43 24.99
C TRP A 35 -19.65 6.84 25.12
N LEU A 36 -20.35 7.08 24.00
CA LEU A 36 -21.78 7.43 23.99
C LEU A 36 -22.68 6.31 24.54
N LEU A 37 -22.25 5.06 24.43
CA LEU A 37 -22.95 3.88 24.93
C LEU A 37 -22.52 3.47 26.36
N ASP A 38 -21.75 4.31 27.06
CA ASP A 38 -21.22 4.05 28.41
C ASP A 38 -20.41 2.73 28.53
N ALA A 39 -19.88 2.21 27.43
CA ALA A 39 -19.06 1.00 27.39
C ALA A 39 -17.59 1.25 27.80
N GLY A 40 -17.16 2.52 27.81
CA GLY A 40 -15.83 2.95 28.19
C GLY A 40 -14.80 2.95 27.04
N VAL A 41 -13.86 3.88 27.13
CA VAL A 41 -12.83 4.13 26.08
C VAL A 41 -11.94 2.91 25.86
N GLY A 42 -11.60 2.16 26.92
CA GLY A 42 -10.76 0.95 26.82
C GLY A 42 -11.40 -0.13 25.95
N VAL A 43 -12.71 -0.37 26.11
CA VAL A 43 -13.47 -1.32 25.29
C VAL A 43 -13.51 -0.84 23.84
N GLY A 44 -13.77 0.46 23.61
CA GLY A 44 -13.74 1.06 22.28
C GLY A 44 -12.40 0.86 21.56
N LEU A 45 -11.27 1.03 22.26
CA LEU A 45 -9.93 0.80 21.68
C LEU A 45 -9.67 -0.68 21.35
N LEU A 46 -10.08 -1.60 22.23
CA LEU A 46 -9.95 -3.05 21.95
C LEU A 46 -10.78 -3.47 20.74
N VAL A 47 -12.03 -2.99 20.65
CA VAL A 47 -12.89 -3.25 19.50
C VAL A 47 -12.29 -2.62 18.23
N ALA A 48 -11.80 -1.39 18.30
CA ALA A 48 -11.11 -0.76 17.17
C ALA A 48 -9.87 -1.52 16.72
N ALA A 49 -9.10 -2.07 17.66
CA ALA A 49 -7.93 -2.88 17.34
C ALA A 49 -8.33 -4.16 16.58
N ALA A 50 -9.32 -4.88 17.07
CA ALA A 50 -9.83 -6.10 16.44
C ALA A 50 -10.46 -5.79 15.07
N VAL A 51 -11.41 -4.85 15.02
CA VAL A 51 -12.14 -4.50 13.80
C VAL A 51 -11.18 -3.94 12.75
N GLY A 52 -10.30 -3.00 13.12
CA GLY A 52 -9.34 -2.40 12.20
C GLY A 52 -8.41 -3.45 11.58
N ALA A 53 -7.83 -4.34 12.39
CA ALA A 53 -6.96 -5.40 11.91
C ALA A 53 -7.72 -6.39 11.00
N LEU A 54 -8.90 -6.86 11.44
CA LEU A 54 -9.70 -7.85 10.70
C LEU A 54 -10.19 -7.30 9.36
N VAL A 55 -10.78 -6.10 9.36
CA VAL A 55 -11.27 -5.44 8.15
C VAL A 55 -10.11 -5.18 7.18
N SER A 56 -8.97 -4.70 7.65
CA SER A 56 -7.80 -4.47 6.80
C SER A 56 -7.25 -5.77 6.21
N ALA A 57 -7.12 -6.83 7.02
CA ALA A 57 -6.68 -8.14 6.56
C ALA A 57 -7.65 -8.79 5.55
N ALA A 58 -8.96 -8.55 5.68
CA ALA A 58 -9.96 -9.04 4.75
C ALA A 58 -10.01 -8.23 3.44
N LEU A 59 -9.89 -6.89 3.52
CA LEU A 59 -9.94 -6.02 2.35
C LEU A 59 -8.64 -6.03 1.54
N GLY A 60 -7.49 -6.29 2.18
CA GLY A 60 -6.18 -6.31 1.55
C GLY A 60 -6.12 -7.17 0.28
N PRO A 61 -6.36 -8.50 0.40
CA PRO A 61 -6.37 -9.40 -0.76
C PRO A 61 -7.42 -9.02 -1.81
N MET A 62 -8.60 -8.53 -1.39
CA MET A 62 -9.66 -8.13 -2.31
C MET A 62 -9.27 -6.90 -3.15
N LEU A 63 -8.65 -5.88 -2.54
CA LEU A 63 -8.18 -4.69 -3.24
C LEU A 63 -7.05 -5.02 -4.22
N VAL A 64 -6.14 -5.89 -3.79
CA VAL A 64 -5.04 -6.39 -4.62
C VAL A 64 -5.58 -7.14 -5.83
N ASP A 65 -6.46 -8.13 -5.65
CA ASP A 65 -7.07 -8.88 -6.75
C ASP A 65 -7.77 -7.96 -7.75
N ARG A 66 -8.56 -7.02 -7.24
CA ARG A 66 -9.26 -6.05 -8.09
C ARG A 66 -8.30 -5.14 -8.85
N ARG A 67 -7.14 -4.82 -8.26
CA ARG A 67 -6.11 -4.04 -8.94
C ARG A 67 -5.41 -4.88 -10.01
N ILE A 68 -5.07 -6.13 -9.72
CA ILE A 68 -4.43 -7.06 -10.66
C ILE A 68 -5.33 -7.29 -11.87
N ALA A 69 -6.63 -7.54 -11.66
CA ALA A 69 -7.61 -7.73 -12.75
C ALA A 69 -7.80 -6.50 -13.66
N ARG A 70 -7.30 -5.32 -13.26
CA ARG A 70 -7.32 -4.08 -14.06
C ARG A 70 -5.98 -3.80 -14.73
N LEU A 71 -4.94 -4.58 -14.45
CA LEU A 71 -3.66 -4.43 -15.13
C LEU A 71 -3.80 -4.94 -16.57
N PRO A 72 -3.10 -4.32 -17.53
CA PRO A 72 -3.12 -4.77 -18.90
C PRO A 72 -2.52 -6.17 -18.98
N ASP A 73 -3.26 -7.07 -19.62
CA ASP A 73 -2.81 -8.45 -19.79
C ASP A 73 -1.53 -8.50 -20.63
N ALA A 74 -0.68 -9.45 -20.29
CA ALA A 74 0.48 -9.74 -21.09
C ALA A 74 0.02 -10.62 -22.26
N ASP A 75 -0.21 -10.03 -23.44
CA ASP A 75 -0.44 -10.79 -24.68
C ASP A 75 0.80 -11.65 -25.00
N LEU A 76 0.93 -12.77 -24.30
CA LEU A 76 2.01 -13.74 -24.41
C LEU A 76 1.43 -15.02 -24.99
N ASP A 77 2.21 -15.68 -25.83
CA ASP A 77 1.92 -17.05 -26.21
C ASP A 77 1.94 -17.96 -24.96
N GLU A 78 1.22 -19.09 -25.02
CA GLU A 78 1.10 -20.03 -23.88
C GLU A 78 2.47 -20.56 -23.40
N ARG A 79 3.45 -20.71 -24.30
CA ARG A 79 4.80 -21.21 -23.96
C ARG A 79 5.57 -20.31 -22.99
N PRO A 80 5.76 -19.00 -23.26
CA PRO A 80 6.37 -18.08 -22.31
C PRO A 80 5.72 -18.07 -20.93
N ALA A 81 4.38 -18.16 -20.85
CA ALA A 81 3.66 -18.19 -19.57
C ALA A 81 3.97 -19.46 -18.78
N ALA A 82 3.84 -20.63 -19.40
CA ALA A 82 4.12 -21.93 -18.78
C ALA A 82 5.58 -22.06 -18.31
N PHE A 83 6.53 -21.47 -19.04
CA PHE A 83 7.94 -21.45 -18.63
C PHE A 83 8.15 -20.70 -17.31
N VAL A 84 7.47 -19.56 -17.13
CA VAL A 84 7.60 -18.76 -15.89
C VAL A 84 6.94 -19.48 -14.72
N GLU A 85 5.78 -20.09 -14.94
CA GLU A 85 5.09 -20.92 -13.93
C GLU A 85 5.99 -22.07 -13.47
N TYR A 86 6.53 -22.84 -14.40
CA TYR A 86 7.49 -23.91 -14.09
C TYR A 86 8.70 -23.40 -13.31
N ARG A 87 9.26 -22.25 -13.72
CA ARG A 87 10.45 -21.73 -13.04
C ARG A 87 10.14 -21.20 -11.63
N VAL A 88 8.95 -20.64 -11.42
CA VAL A 88 8.49 -20.23 -10.09
C VAL A 88 8.27 -21.44 -9.19
N ASP A 89 7.72 -22.53 -9.71
CA ASP A 89 7.51 -23.80 -9.02
C ASP A 89 8.84 -24.39 -8.51
N GLU A 90 9.83 -24.53 -9.40
CA GLU A 90 11.15 -25.05 -9.04
C GLU A 90 11.86 -24.18 -7.98
N LEU A 91 11.76 -22.84 -8.10
CA LEU A 91 12.33 -21.93 -7.12
C LEU A 91 11.56 -21.92 -5.79
N ALA A 92 10.26 -22.20 -5.81
CA ALA A 92 9.43 -22.28 -4.62
C ALA A 92 9.79 -23.52 -3.79
N ASP A 93 9.99 -24.65 -4.46
CA ASP A 93 10.48 -25.90 -3.88
C ASP A 93 11.85 -25.72 -3.22
N ASP A 94 12.81 -25.09 -3.92
CA ASP A 94 14.14 -24.78 -3.38
C ASP A 94 14.09 -23.94 -2.10
N ILE A 95 13.12 -23.03 -2.00
CA ILE A 95 12.96 -22.10 -0.86
C ILE A 95 12.12 -22.71 0.26
N GLY A 96 11.35 -23.76 -0.02
CA GLY A 96 10.44 -24.44 0.88
C GLY A 96 9.14 -23.67 1.10
N VAL A 97 8.51 -23.19 0.03
CA VAL A 97 7.17 -22.56 0.05
C VAL A 97 6.27 -23.20 -1.00
N ASP A 98 4.96 -23.25 -0.76
CA ASP A 98 4.01 -23.68 -1.77
C ASP A 98 4.07 -22.74 -2.98
N ALA A 99 4.04 -23.31 -4.19
CA ALA A 99 4.11 -22.54 -5.43
C ALA A 99 2.95 -21.53 -5.52
N PRO A 100 3.23 -20.22 -5.57
CA PRO A 100 2.20 -19.21 -5.66
C PRO A 100 1.61 -19.16 -7.08
N ALA A 101 0.34 -18.74 -7.19
CA ALA A 101 -0.25 -18.46 -8.49
C ALA A 101 0.56 -17.36 -9.22
N VAL A 102 0.79 -17.51 -10.52
CA VAL A 102 1.54 -16.53 -11.32
C VAL A 102 0.58 -15.73 -12.19
N THR A 103 0.81 -14.43 -12.28
CA THR A 103 0.10 -13.55 -13.23
C THR A 103 1.12 -12.67 -13.92
N ILE A 104 1.15 -12.71 -15.25
CA ILE A 104 2.05 -11.89 -16.04
C ILE A 104 1.28 -10.69 -16.56
N VAL A 105 1.84 -9.49 -16.39
CA VAL A 105 1.18 -8.24 -16.80
C VAL A 105 2.08 -7.45 -17.74
N ARG A 106 1.49 -6.71 -18.67
CA ARG A 106 2.24 -5.80 -19.53
C ARG A 106 2.68 -4.58 -18.71
N ALA A 107 3.98 -4.40 -18.55
CA ALA A 107 4.53 -3.18 -17.98
C ALA A 107 5.95 -2.93 -18.49
N ASP A 108 6.29 -1.65 -18.66
CA ASP A 108 7.55 -1.22 -19.29
C ASP A 108 8.76 -1.36 -18.35
N ALA A 109 8.52 -1.39 -17.04
CA ALA A 109 9.57 -1.57 -16.03
C ALA A 109 9.70 -3.05 -15.63
N PRO A 110 10.93 -3.59 -15.49
CA PRO A 110 11.13 -4.93 -14.96
C PRO A 110 10.73 -4.94 -13.48
N ASN A 111 9.68 -5.69 -13.14
CA ASN A 111 9.12 -5.69 -11.80
C ASN A 111 8.51 -7.05 -11.46
N VAL A 112 8.59 -7.40 -10.18
CA VAL A 112 7.88 -8.53 -9.58
C VAL A 112 7.27 -8.07 -8.28
N ALA A 113 5.98 -8.29 -8.14
CA ALA A 113 5.23 -8.08 -6.91
C ALA A 113 4.76 -9.42 -6.37
N VAL A 114 4.61 -9.48 -5.05
CA VAL A 114 4.14 -10.68 -4.36
C VAL A 114 3.15 -10.30 -3.28
N THR A 115 2.07 -11.08 -3.19
CA THR A 115 0.92 -10.81 -2.34
C THR A 115 0.47 -12.11 -1.70
N ASP A 116 -0.02 -12.05 -0.47
CA ASP A 116 -0.49 -13.22 0.28
C ASP A 116 -1.65 -12.84 1.20
N GLY A 117 -2.45 -13.81 1.61
CA GLY A 117 -3.63 -13.65 2.45
C GLY A 117 -4.59 -14.82 2.34
N TYR A 118 -5.85 -14.63 2.77
CA TYR A 118 -6.84 -15.72 2.78
C TYR A 118 -7.21 -16.25 1.38
N ARG A 119 -6.84 -15.55 0.31
CA ARG A 119 -7.04 -15.96 -1.08
C ARG A 119 -5.84 -16.70 -1.69
N GLY A 120 -4.81 -16.98 -0.88
CA GLY A 120 -3.58 -17.63 -1.31
C GLY A 120 -2.51 -16.64 -1.77
N ALA A 121 -1.31 -17.19 -1.97
CA ALA A 121 -0.15 -16.45 -2.45
C ALA A 121 -0.18 -16.26 -3.97
N ARG A 122 0.23 -15.08 -4.43
CA ARG A 122 0.32 -14.74 -5.86
C ARG A 122 1.57 -13.93 -6.15
N ILE A 123 2.21 -14.24 -7.28
CA ILE A 123 3.27 -13.44 -7.90
C ILE A 123 2.70 -12.73 -9.13
N VAL A 124 2.97 -11.43 -9.23
CA VAL A 124 2.64 -10.62 -10.40
C VAL A 124 3.94 -10.13 -11.02
N ALA A 125 4.30 -10.63 -12.19
CA ALA A 125 5.53 -10.30 -12.89
C ALA A 125 5.25 -9.47 -14.14
N SER A 126 6.11 -8.50 -14.44
CA SER A 126 5.99 -7.75 -15.69
C SER A 126 6.62 -8.50 -16.86
N THR A 127 6.09 -8.31 -18.07
CA THR A 127 6.71 -8.80 -19.31
C THR A 127 8.17 -8.35 -19.45
N ARG A 128 8.51 -7.13 -19.02
CA ARG A 128 9.89 -6.63 -19.04
C ARG A 128 10.82 -7.42 -18.12
N LEU A 129 10.35 -7.93 -16.99
CA LEU A 129 11.13 -8.80 -16.12
C LEU A 129 11.59 -10.07 -16.87
N LEU A 130 10.74 -10.61 -17.73
CA LEU A 130 11.03 -11.82 -18.50
C LEU A 130 12.14 -11.62 -19.53
N SER A 131 12.35 -10.37 -19.96
CA SER A 131 13.42 -9.98 -20.89
C SER A 131 14.79 -9.79 -20.22
N LEU A 132 14.87 -9.87 -18.90
CA LEU A 132 16.14 -9.79 -18.18
C LEU A 132 16.97 -11.07 -18.37
N PRO A 133 18.29 -11.00 -18.17
CA PRO A 133 19.13 -12.19 -18.04
C PRO A 133 18.57 -13.15 -16.99
N ALA A 134 18.73 -14.46 -17.21
CA ALA A 134 18.15 -15.49 -16.35
C ALA A 134 18.57 -15.34 -14.88
N ALA A 135 19.82 -14.99 -14.62
CA ALA A 135 20.33 -14.78 -13.26
C ALA A 135 19.58 -13.64 -12.53
N ASP A 136 19.37 -12.51 -13.19
CA ASP A 136 18.70 -11.34 -12.60
C ASP A 136 17.21 -11.60 -12.40
N ARG A 137 16.57 -12.27 -13.37
CA ARG A 137 15.17 -12.68 -13.28
C ARG A 137 14.94 -13.65 -12.12
N ASP A 138 15.77 -14.69 -12.03
CA ASP A 138 15.67 -15.69 -10.97
C ASP A 138 15.97 -15.07 -9.60
N ALA A 139 16.93 -14.15 -9.50
CA ALA A 139 17.18 -13.40 -8.27
C ALA A 139 15.95 -12.59 -7.83
N ALA A 140 15.28 -11.91 -8.76
CA ALA A 140 14.04 -11.18 -8.47
C ALA A 140 12.91 -12.12 -8.01
N LEU A 141 12.73 -13.28 -8.66
CA LEU A 141 11.74 -14.29 -8.26
C LEU A 141 12.04 -14.90 -6.89
N ARG A 142 13.30 -15.27 -6.62
CA ARG A 142 13.73 -15.75 -5.29
C ARG A 142 13.49 -14.70 -4.21
N HIS A 143 13.78 -13.43 -4.49
CA HIS A 143 13.49 -12.34 -3.57
C HIS A 143 11.99 -12.27 -3.22
N ALA A 144 11.11 -12.40 -4.22
CA ALA A 144 9.67 -12.44 -4.02
C ALA A 144 9.23 -13.66 -3.18
N LEU A 145 9.75 -14.86 -3.47
CA LEU A 145 9.44 -16.09 -2.74
C LEU A 145 9.95 -16.07 -1.28
N VAL A 146 11.13 -15.49 -1.02
CA VAL A 146 11.64 -15.29 0.35
C VAL A 146 10.69 -14.41 1.18
N ARG A 147 10.06 -13.40 0.55
CA ARG A 147 9.06 -12.55 1.23
C ARG A 147 7.78 -13.31 1.57
N LEU A 148 7.37 -14.29 0.76
CA LEU A 148 6.28 -15.22 1.10
C LEU A 148 6.65 -16.08 2.30
N ARG A 149 7.83 -16.71 2.25
CA ARG A 149 8.32 -17.57 3.35
C ARG A 149 8.34 -16.84 4.69
N ARG A 150 8.72 -15.55 4.68
CA ARG A 150 8.78 -14.69 5.88
C ARG A 150 7.44 -14.07 6.28
N ARG A 151 6.34 -14.40 5.61
CA ARG A 151 5.00 -13.80 5.79
C ARG A 151 4.97 -12.28 5.64
N GLU A 152 5.99 -11.71 4.99
CA GLU A 152 6.09 -10.26 4.79
C GLU A 152 5.05 -9.79 3.77
N ALA A 153 4.83 -10.59 2.71
CA ALA A 153 3.79 -10.32 1.72
C ALA A 153 2.42 -10.24 2.38
N ALA A 154 2.05 -11.24 3.19
CA ALA A 154 0.76 -11.28 3.90
C ALA A 154 0.55 -10.05 4.79
N PHE A 155 1.58 -9.70 5.57
CA PHE A 155 1.53 -8.52 6.41
C PHE A 155 1.34 -7.23 5.58
N THR A 156 2.14 -7.03 4.53
CA THR A 156 2.02 -5.83 3.69
C THR A 156 0.69 -5.75 2.94
N THR A 157 0.17 -6.88 2.46
CA THR A 157 -1.14 -6.96 1.82
C THR A 157 -2.25 -6.63 2.81
N ALA A 158 -2.15 -7.12 4.06
CA ALA A 158 -3.15 -6.86 5.09
C ALA A 158 -3.22 -5.39 5.51
N VAL A 159 -2.10 -4.66 5.58
CA VAL A 159 -2.11 -3.24 5.98
C VAL A 159 -2.40 -2.26 4.82
N LEU A 160 -2.32 -2.75 3.58
CA LEU A 160 -2.47 -1.92 2.37
C LEU A 160 -3.75 -1.09 2.31
N PRO A 161 -4.95 -1.59 2.66
CA PRO A 161 -6.18 -0.80 2.60
C PRO A 161 -6.10 0.45 3.50
N ALA A 162 -5.60 0.28 4.72
CA ALA A 162 -5.47 1.37 5.68
C ALA A 162 -4.45 2.41 5.22
N LEU A 163 -3.31 1.97 4.67
CA LEU A 163 -2.30 2.86 4.11
C LEU A 163 -2.84 3.66 2.91
N LEU A 164 -3.63 3.01 2.04
CA LEU A 164 -4.26 3.68 0.91
C LEU A 164 -5.26 4.75 1.34
N VAL A 165 -6.02 4.53 2.42
CA VAL A 165 -6.88 5.56 3.01
C VAL A 165 -6.05 6.73 3.50
N VAL A 166 -4.98 6.47 4.27
CA VAL A 166 -4.10 7.53 4.78
C VAL A 166 -3.49 8.35 3.63
N GLU A 167 -2.96 7.68 2.61
CA GLU A 167 -2.38 8.33 1.43
C GLU A 167 -3.43 9.18 0.69
N THR A 168 -4.63 8.62 0.46
CA THR A 168 -5.71 9.33 -0.23
C THR A 168 -6.13 10.59 0.53
N VAL A 169 -6.28 10.50 1.85
CA VAL A 169 -6.63 11.65 2.70
C VAL A 169 -5.49 12.67 2.74
N ALA A 170 -4.22 12.22 2.80
CA ALA A 170 -3.06 13.11 2.74
C ALA A 170 -2.98 13.89 1.42
N LEU A 171 -3.21 13.20 0.29
CA LEU A 171 -3.28 13.83 -1.03
C LEU A 171 -4.42 14.84 -1.09
N LEU A 172 -5.62 14.48 -0.61
CA LEU A 172 -6.75 15.39 -0.54
C LEU A 172 -6.44 16.62 0.31
N ALA A 173 -5.91 16.43 1.52
CA ALA A 173 -5.52 17.53 2.42
C ALA A 173 -4.50 18.46 1.74
N THR A 174 -3.52 17.89 1.05
CA THR A 174 -2.49 18.65 0.30
C THR A 174 -3.10 19.43 -0.86
N LEU A 175 -4.02 18.82 -1.62
CA LEU A 175 -4.72 19.49 -2.72
C LEU A 175 -5.59 20.65 -2.21
N LEU A 176 -6.21 20.50 -1.04
CA LEU A 176 -6.99 21.55 -0.40
C LEU A 176 -6.13 22.73 0.06
N VAL A 177 -4.97 22.45 0.68
CA VAL A 177 -4.00 23.49 1.07
C VAL A 177 -3.43 24.20 -0.17
N GLY A 178 -3.09 23.45 -1.22
CA GLY A 178 -2.49 23.96 -2.44
C GLY A 178 -3.46 24.66 -3.40
N ARG A 179 -4.76 24.73 -3.07
CA ARG A 179 -5.80 25.31 -3.94
C ARG A 179 -5.61 26.83 -4.05
N ARG A 180 -4.91 27.26 -5.10
CA ARG A 180 -4.81 28.69 -5.45
C ARG A 180 -6.11 29.18 -6.08
N VAL A 181 -6.67 30.27 -5.54
CA VAL A 181 -7.87 30.92 -6.10
C VAL A 181 -7.53 31.89 -7.23
N ASP A 182 -6.31 32.42 -7.25
CA ASP A 182 -5.88 33.31 -8.31
C ASP A 182 -5.47 32.55 -9.57
N ARG A 183 -6.44 32.36 -10.47
CA ARG A 183 -6.15 32.18 -11.88
C ARG A 183 -5.48 33.44 -12.41
N SER A 184 -4.45 33.27 -13.25
CA SER A 184 -3.70 34.39 -13.82
C SER A 184 -4.65 35.37 -14.54
N PRO A 185 -4.29 36.66 -14.68
CA PRO A 185 -5.10 37.60 -15.45
C PRO A 185 -5.41 37.11 -16.88
N ALA A 186 -4.51 36.30 -17.47
CA ALA A 186 -4.69 35.67 -18.77
C ALA A 186 -5.82 34.62 -18.76
N ASP A 187 -5.87 33.76 -17.75
CA ASP A 187 -6.92 32.74 -17.58
C ASP A 187 -8.31 33.35 -17.32
N ARG A 188 -8.35 34.51 -16.66
CA ARG A 188 -9.60 35.27 -16.48
C ARG A 188 -10.11 35.86 -17.78
N ARG A 189 -9.21 36.32 -18.67
CA ARG A 189 -9.56 36.87 -19.98
C ARG A 189 -10.10 35.79 -20.91
N VAL A 190 -9.50 34.59 -20.91
CA VAL A 190 -9.95 33.44 -21.69
C VAL A 190 -11.34 32.97 -21.24
N ASN A 191 -11.57 32.84 -19.93
CA ASN A 191 -12.88 32.46 -19.38
C ASN A 191 -13.98 33.49 -19.69
N ARG A 192 -13.65 34.79 -19.68
CA ARG A 192 -14.60 35.86 -20.04
C ARG A 192 -15.01 35.80 -21.51
N ILE A 193 -14.11 35.44 -22.42
CA ILE A 193 -14.42 35.26 -23.85
C ILE A 193 -15.35 34.06 -24.07
N HIS A 194 -15.30 33.06 -23.19
CA HIS A 194 -16.12 31.84 -23.27
C HIS A 194 -17.39 31.89 -22.40
N GLY A 195 -17.75 33.06 -21.85
CA GLY A 195 -18.98 33.23 -21.05
C GLY A 195 -18.96 32.59 -19.66
N TYR A 196 -17.81 32.11 -19.17
CA TYR A 196 -17.66 31.66 -17.79
C TYR A 196 -17.56 32.88 -16.87
N GLU A 197 -18.70 33.33 -16.32
CA GLU A 197 -18.69 34.23 -15.18
C GLU A 197 -18.13 33.52 -13.94
N PRO A 198 -17.40 34.22 -13.06
CA PRO A 198 -16.99 33.63 -11.79
C PRO A 198 -18.22 33.35 -10.94
N ASP A 199 -18.46 32.08 -10.59
CA ASP A 199 -19.50 31.68 -9.63
C ASP A 199 -19.44 32.55 -8.37
N ARG A 200 -20.52 33.30 -8.11
CA ARG A 200 -20.67 34.14 -6.92
C ARG A 200 -20.88 33.33 -5.63
N GLU A 201 -21.18 32.04 -5.74
CA GLU A 201 -21.40 31.11 -4.61
C GLU A 201 -20.15 30.30 -4.23
N ARG A 202 -18.97 30.68 -4.72
CA ARG A 202 -17.76 29.87 -4.52
C ARG A 202 -17.19 30.04 -3.10
N ILE A 203 -17.03 28.92 -2.40
CA ILE A 203 -16.37 28.86 -1.08
C ILE A 203 -14.99 29.57 -1.15
N PRO A 204 -14.66 30.48 -0.22
CA PRO A 204 -13.39 31.21 -0.23
C PRO A 204 -12.15 30.31 -0.11
N ALA A 205 -11.04 30.70 -0.76
CA ALA A 205 -9.74 29.99 -0.67
C ALA A 205 -9.32 29.67 0.77
N PRO A 206 -9.39 30.62 1.72
CA PRO A 206 -8.96 30.38 3.09
C PRO A 206 -9.74 29.25 3.78
N VAL A 207 -10.99 29.03 3.41
CA VAL A 207 -11.82 27.94 3.96
C VAL A 207 -11.29 26.59 3.49
N TYR A 208 -10.93 26.45 2.22
CA TYR A 208 -10.28 25.23 1.71
C TYR A 208 -8.93 24.98 2.37
N THR A 209 -8.12 26.03 2.55
CA THR A 209 -6.84 25.92 3.25
C THR A 209 -7.03 25.48 4.69
N ALA A 210 -7.96 26.09 5.43
CA ALA A 210 -8.27 25.72 6.81
C ALA A 210 -8.75 24.26 6.91
N ALA A 211 -9.64 23.83 6.00
CA ALA A 211 -10.09 22.44 5.93
C ALA A 211 -8.94 21.47 5.63
N GLY A 212 -8.04 21.82 4.70
CA GLY A 212 -6.86 21.02 4.40
C GLY A 212 -5.88 20.91 5.57
N LEU A 213 -5.65 22.00 6.30
CA LEU A 213 -4.83 22.00 7.52
C LEU A 213 -5.46 21.17 8.65
N LEU A 214 -6.78 21.28 8.84
CA LEU A 214 -7.50 20.48 9.83
C LEU A 214 -7.43 18.99 9.49
N LEU A 215 -7.62 18.62 8.21
CA LEU A 215 -7.46 17.24 7.75
C LEU A 215 -6.06 16.72 8.00
N TRP A 216 -5.02 17.52 7.72
CA TRP A 216 -3.65 17.16 8.05
C TRP A 216 -3.47 16.90 9.54
N PHE A 217 -3.96 17.81 10.39
CA PHE A 217 -3.87 17.68 11.83
C PHE A 217 -4.52 16.39 12.34
N LEU A 218 -5.72 16.07 11.86
CA LEU A 218 -6.44 14.84 12.18
C LEU A 218 -5.74 13.58 11.66
N LEU A 219 -5.02 13.69 10.54
CA LEU A 219 -4.34 12.56 9.90
C LEU A 219 -2.97 12.26 10.51
N LEU A 220 -2.29 13.26 11.11
CA LEU A 220 -0.95 13.11 11.69
C LEU A 220 -0.75 11.86 12.56
N PRO A 221 -1.69 11.51 13.48
CA PRO A 221 -1.56 10.31 14.30
C PRO A 221 -1.48 9.00 13.51
N ALA A 222 -2.11 8.93 12.33
CA ALA A 222 -2.06 7.75 11.46
C ALA A 222 -0.94 7.85 10.40
N TRP A 223 -0.65 9.05 9.90
CA TRP A 223 0.39 9.28 8.90
C TRP A 223 1.81 9.06 9.44
N THR A 224 2.08 9.52 10.67
CA THR A 224 3.39 9.36 11.31
C THR A 224 3.81 7.89 11.45
N PRO A 225 2.99 7.00 12.06
CA PRO A 225 3.33 5.59 12.15
C PRO A 225 3.33 4.89 10.79
N ALA A 226 2.56 5.34 9.80
CA ALA A 226 2.63 4.83 8.43
C ALA A 226 4.01 5.08 7.79
N ILE A 227 4.52 6.32 7.84
CA ILE A 227 5.82 6.69 7.26
C ILE A 227 6.98 6.04 8.01
N VAL A 228 6.94 6.05 9.35
CA VAL A 228 7.96 5.39 10.18
C VAL A 228 7.95 3.88 9.93
N GLY A 229 6.75 3.29 9.85
CA GLY A 229 6.52 1.89 9.56
C GLY A 229 7.11 1.46 8.22
N ASP A 230 6.80 2.20 7.15
CA ASP A 230 7.34 1.95 5.82
C ASP A 230 8.88 1.98 5.80
N ARG A 231 9.48 3.01 6.43
CA ARG A 231 10.95 3.15 6.48
C ARG A 231 11.64 2.05 7.30
N LEU A 232 11.07 1.66 8.44
CA LEU A 232 11.72 0.74 9.37
C LEU A 232 11.42 -0.74 9.05
N PHE A 233 10.21 -1.03 8.59
CA PHE A 233 9.79 -2.37 8.23
C PHE A 233 10.02 -2.65 6.75
N VAL A 234 9.31 -1.96 5.84
CA VAL A 234 9.31 -2.31 4.41
C VAL A 234 10.70 -2.13 3.81
N ALA A 235 11.32 -0.96 3.95
CA ALA A 235 12.67 -0.72 3.43
C ALA A 235 13.73 -1.58 4.16
N GLY A 236 13.55 -1.84 5.45
CA GLY A 236 14.46 -2.67 6.25
C GLY A 236 14.46 -4.15 5.81
N ARG A 237 13.26 -4.69 5.55
CA ARG A 237 13.04 -6.06 5.07
C ARG A 237 13.46 -6.23 3.62
N ARG A 238 13.20 -5.25 2.75
CA ARG A 238 13.68 -5.26 1.35
C ARG A 238 15.20 -5.46 1.29
N ARG A 239 15.96 -4.64 2.03
CA ARG A 239 17.43 -4.81 2.14
C ARG A 239 17.85 -6.18 2.72
N ALA A 240 17.03 -6.78 3.59
CA ALA A 240 17.32 -8.08 4.19
C ALA A 240 17.03 -9.24 3.24
N ALA A 241 16.08 -9.07 2.32
CA ALA A 241 15.79 -10.03 1.26
C ALA A 241 16.84 -9.92 0.15
N ASP A 242 17.26 -8.71 -0.23
CA ASP A 242 18.37 -8.50 -1.17
C ASP A 242 19.66 -9.20 -0.71
N ALA A 243 20.02 -9.04 0.57
CA ALA A 243 21.20 -9.68 1.16
C ALA A 243 21.06 -11.21 1.36
N ALA A 244 19.87 -11.79 1.18
CA ALA A 244 19.66 -13.23 1.28
C ALA A 244 19.72 -13.93 -0.08
N VAL A 245 19.68 -13.15 -1.17
CA VAL A 245 19.68 -13.65 -2.55
C VAL A 245 21.00 -13.32 -3.26
N ALA A 246 21.76 -12.33 -2.76
CA ALA A 246 23.15 -12.07 -3.13
C ALA A 246 24.09 -13.16 -2.60
#